data_AF-A0A227J504-F1
#
_entry.id   AF-A0A227J504-F1
#
_cell.length_a   1.000
_cell.length_b   1.000
_cell.length_c   1.000
_cell.angle_alpha   90.00
_cell.angle_beta   90.00
_cell.angle_gamma   90.00
#
_symmetry.space_group_name_H-M   'P 1'
#
loop_
_entity.id
_entity.type
_entity.pdbx_description
1 polymer ?
#
loop_
_entity_poly.entity_id
_entity_poly.type
_entity_poly.pdbx_seq_one_letter_code
_entity_poly.pdbx_strand_id
1 'polypeptide(L)'
;ETRIHSHPWGQVQLISGGILEMDAEDTRFLAPPHLAIWVPAGIRHTSYNRKPIEYCSLNIAPELTAHFPTKTSLIKVTPIVSAIIEDFRQRDINVAQSDEDKRLVR
;
A
#
# COMPACT_ATOMS: atom_id res chain seq x y z
N GLU A 1 0.63 -10.35 12.16
CA GLU A 1 0.44 -9.07 12.88
C GLU A 1 1.79 -8.38 12.99
N THR A 2 1.83 -7.07 12.74
CA THR A 2 3.02 -6.24 12.95
C THR A 2 2.89 -5.48 14.26
N ARG A 3 4.02 -5.19 14.92
CA ARG A 3 4.06 -4.29 16.10
C ARG A 3 3.74 -2.86 15.67
N ILE A 4 3.32 -2.01 16.62
CA ILE A 4 3.10 -0.59 16.33
C ILE A 4 4.41 0.05 15.85
N HIS A 5 4.38 0.66 14.67
CA HIS A 5 5.55 1.30 14.07
C HIS A 5 5.13 2.45 13.14
N SER A 6 6.12 3.19 12.65
CA SER A 6 5.98 4.28 11.68
C SER A 6 7.23 4.36 10.81
N HIS A 7 7.13 4.94 9.62
CA HIS A 7 8.24 5.08 8.68
C HIS A 7 8.28 6.48 8.05
N PRO A 8 9.43 6.90 7.49
CA PRO A 8 9.57 8.20 6.82
C PRO A 8 9.00 8.23 5.39
N TRP A 9 8.39 7.16 4.91
CA TRP A 9 7.75 7.06 3.58
C TRP A 9 6.25 6.86 3.72
N GLY A 10 5.50 7.18 2.67
CA GLY A 10 4.10 6.79 2.58
C GLY A 10 3.95 5.34 2.13
N GLN A 11 2.91 4.65 2.58
CA GLN A 11 2.74 3.23 2.32
C GLN A 11 1.34 2.92 1.79
N VAL A 12 1.27 2.18 0.68
CA VAL A 12 0.01 1.58 0.19
C VAL A 12 0.06 0.09 0.48
N GLN A 13 -0.91 -0.41 1.23
CA GLN A 13 -1.04 -1.83 1.57
C GLN A 13 -2.29 -2.43 0.90
N LEU A 14 -2.12 -3.51 0.14
CA LEU A 14 -3.22 -4.20 -0.55
C LEU A 14 -3.06 -5.71 -0.46
N ILE A 15 -4.15 -6.41 -0.79
CA ILE A 15 -4.24 -7.86 -0.74
C ILE A 15 -4.97 -8.41 -1.97
N SER A 16 -4.67 -9.63 -2.40
CA SER A 16 -5.40 -10.29 -3.51
C SER A 16 -6.60 -11.13 -3.04
N GLY A 17 -6.68 -11.48 -1.75
CA GLY A 17 -7.78 -12.26 -1.19
C GLY A 17 -8.01 -12.02 0.30
N GLY A 18 -9.24 -12.18 0.80
CA GLY A 18 -9.55 -11.97 2.21
C GLY A 18 -9.78 -10.50 2.59
N ILE A 19 -9.38 -10.12 3.81
CA ILE A 19 -9.52 -8.75 4.35
C ILE A 19 -8.19 -8.37 5.04
N LEU A 20 -7.65 -7.22 4.67
CA LEU A 20 -6.52 -6.56 5.34
C LEU A 20 -7.10 -5.69 6.45
N GLU A 21 -6.52 -5.80 7.65
CA GLU A 21 -6.94 -4.98 8.79
C GLU A 21 -5.76 -4.16 9.27
N MET A 22 -6.02 -2.90 9.60
CA MET A 22 -5.01 -2.00 10.12
C MET A 22 -5.61 -1.09 11.18
N ASP A 23 -4.87 -0.87 12.27
CA ASP A 23 -5.17 0.23 13.19
C ASP A 23 -4.17 1.36 12.93
N ALA A 24 -4.68 2.57 12.71
CA ALA A 24 -3.91 3.79 12.54
C ALA A 24 -4.73 4.99 13.02
N GLU A 25 -4.10 5.97 13.65
CA GLU A 25 -4.79 7.21 14.10
C GLU A 25 -6.06 6.91 14.93
N ASP A 26 -5.99 5.95 15.85
CA ASP A 26 -7.11 5.48 16.69
C ASP A 26 -8.33 4.96 15.90
N THR A 27 -8.13 4.66 14.62
CA THR A 27 -9.15 4.19 13.68
C THR A 27 -8.78 2.82 13.15
N ARG A 28 -9.76 1.92 13.09
CA ARG A 28 -9.61 0.61 12.46
C ARG A 28 -10.07 0.64 11.02
N PHE A 29 -9.18 0.25 10.12
CA PHE A 29 -9.40 0.14 8.69
C PHE A 29 -9.54 -1.34 8.30
N LEU A 30 -10.50 -1.61 7.41
CA LEU A 30 -10.73 -2.92 6.82
C LEU A 30 -10.75 -2.77 5.30
N ALA A 31 -9.79 -3.40 4.60
CA ALA A 31 -9.66 -3.33 3.16
C ALA A 31 -9.84 -4.72 2.52
N PRO A 32 -10.95 -4.97 1.79
CA PRO A 32 -11.06 -6.10 0.86
C PRO A 32 -10.17 -5.88 -0.38
N PRO A 33 -10.00 -6.87 -1.29
CA PRO A 33 -9.01 -6.80 -2.39
C PRO A 33 -9.17 -5.67 -3.41
N HIS A 34 -10.34 -5.03 -3.47
CA HIS A 34 -10.61 -3.88 -4.35
C HIS A 34 -10.30 -2.53 -3.69
N LEU A 35 -9.88 -2.54 -2.42
CA LEU A 35 -9.42 -1.38 -1.67
C LEU A 35 -8.00 -1.63 -1.17
N ALA A 36 -7.22 -0.55 -1.08
CA ALA A 36 -5.95 -0.53 -0.41
C ALA A 36 -6.01 0.46 0.75
N ILE A 37 -5.14 0.25 1.75
CA ILE A 37 -4.97 1.19 2.85
C ILE A 37 -3.74 2.06 2.53
N TRP A 38 -3.97 3.35 2.37
CA TRP A 38 -2.92 4.36 2.29
C TRP A 38 -2.58 4.86 3.69
N VAL A 39 -1.30 4.88 4.02
CA VAL A 39 -0.74 5.41 5.27
C VAL A 39 0.28 6.50 4.94
N PRO A 40 0.03 7.76 5.32
CA PRO A 40 1.01 8.83 5.15
C PRO A 40 2.31 8.60 5.94
N ALA A 41 3.39 9.23 5.50
CA ALA A 41 4.67 9.21 6.21
C ALA A 41 4.52 9.70 7.67
N GLY A 42 5.20 9.03 8.60
CA GLY A 42 5.19 9.37 10.02
C GLY A 42 3.97 8.88 10.81
N ILE A 43 2.96 8.29 10.16
CA ILE A 43 1.77 7.79 10.85
C ILE A 43 2.06 6.44 11.52
N ARG A 44 1.78 6.38 12.83
CA ARG A 44 1.87 5.14 13.61
C ARG A 44 0.73 4.20 13.27
N HIS A 45 1.04 2.95 12.97
CA HIS A 45 0.04 1.93 12.65
C HIS A 45 0.49 0.50 12.98
N THR A 46 -0.48 -0.42 12.94
CA THR A 46 -0.31 -1.88 13.07
C THR A 46 -1.15 -2.58 12.02
N SER A 47 -0.59 -3.60 11.36
CA SER A 47 -1.28 -4.39 10.34
C SER A 47 -1.54 -5.81 10.83
N TYR A 48 -2.75 -6.30 10.62
CA TYR A 48 -3.19 -7.65 10.95
C TYR A 48 -3.71 -8.34 9.68
N ASN A 49 -3.11 -9.49 9.36
CA ASN A 49 -3.56 -10.34 8.26
C ASN A 49 -4.24 -11.57 8.87
N ARG A 50 -5.55 -11.72 8.67
CA ARG A 50 -6.33 -12.81 9.29
C ARG A 50 -6.21 -14.17 8.56
N LYS A 51 -5.59 -14.26 7.38
CA LYS A 51 -5.40 -15.50 6.59
C LYS A 51 -4.09 -15.47 5.79
N PRO A 52 -3.59 -16.61 5.26
CA PRO A 52 -2.56 -16.60 4.22
C PRO A 52 -3.14 -15.90 3.00
N ILE A 53 -2.69 -14.68 2.78
CA ILE A 53 -3.20 -13.75 1.79
C ILE A 53 -1.97 -13.25 1.04
N GLU A 54 -2.02 -13.20 -0.29
CA GLU A 54 -0.99 -12.51 -1.05
C GLU A 54 -1.10 -11.02 -0.73
N TYR A 55 -0.13 -10.55 0.05
CA TYR A 55 -0.03 -9.20 0.54
C TYR A 55 1.00 -8.45 -0.31
N CYS A 56 0.70 -7.22 -0.68
CA CYS A 56 1.63 -6.33 -1.35
C CYS A 56 1.66 -4.99 -0.62
N SER A 57 2.87 -4.50 -0.38
CA SER A 57 3.14 -3.19 0.19
C SER A 57 3.98 -2.38 -0.78
N LEU A 58 3.48 -1.20 -1.15
CA LEU A 58 4.22 -0.21 -1.93
C LEU A 58 4.69 0.90 -1.02
N ASN A 59 6.00 1.15 -0.99
CA ASN A 59 6.60 2.25 -0.24
C ASN A 59 6.88 3.40 -1.21
N ILE A 60 6.31 4.57 -0.93
CA ILE A 60 6.31 5.73 -1.82
C ILE A 60 7.03 6.88 -1.12
N ALA A 61 8.03 7.44 -1.79
CA ALA A 61 8.78 8.59 -1.29
C ALA A 61 7.84 9.80 -1.09
N PRO A 62 7.93 10.56 0.02
CA PRO A 62 6.99 11.64 0.33
C PRO A 62 6.83 12.69 -0.78
N GLU A 63 7.88 12.97 -1.55
CA GLU A 63 7.87 13.88 -2.69
C GLU A 63 6.94 13.43 -3.83
N LEU A 64 6.57 12.15 -3.89
CA LEU A 64 5.65 11.57 -4.87
C LEU A 64 4.20 11.49 -4.36
N THR A 65 3.93 11.89 -3.11
CA THR A 65 2.63 11.67 -2.46
C THR A 65 1.78 12.94 -2.43
N ALA A 66 2.13 13.96 -3.22
CA ALA A 66 1.45 15.28 -3.22
C ALA A 66 -0.05 15.20 -3.55
N HIS A 67 -0.46 14.19 -4.33
CA HIS A 67 -1.84 13.96 -4.75
C HIS A 67 -2.57 12.92 -3.89
N PHE A 68 -1.90 12.36 -2.88
CA PHE A 68 -2.51 11.37 -1.99
C PHE A 68 -3.29 12.06 -0.85
N PRO A 69 -4.21 11.33 -0.19
CA PRO A 69 -4.86 11.83 1.01
C PRO A 69 -3.85 12.21 2.10
N THR A 70 -4.13 13.28 2.83
CA THR A 70 -3.26 13.75 3.94
C THR A 70 -3.40 12.91 5.21
N LYS A 71 -4.38 12.01 5.27
CA LYS A 71 -4.66 11.11 6.39
C LYS A 71 -4.69 9.66 5.92
N THR A 72 -4.59 8.72 6.86
CA THR A 72 -4.80 7.31 6.55
C THR A 72 -6.17 7.12 5.91
N SER A 73 -6.22 6.45 4.77
CA SER A 73 -7.43 6.39 3.94
C SER A 73 -7.54 5.09 3.18
N LEU A 74 -8.77 4.65 2.95
CA LEU A 74 -9.06 3.62 1.96
C LEU A 74 -9.02 4.24 0.57
N ILE A 75 -8.20 3.68 -0.31
CA ILE A 75 -8.11 4.07 -1.71
C ILE A 75 -8.58 2.93 -2.60
N LYS A 76 -9.28 3.28 -3.69
CA LYS A 76 -9.77 2.28 -4.63
C LYS A 76 -8.61 1.72 -5.46
N VAL A 77 -8.50 0.40 -5.53
CA VAL A 77 -7.59 -0.27 -6.45
C VAL A 77 -8.29 -0.35 -7.81
N THR A 78 -7.73 0.31 -8.81
CA THR A 78 -8.24 0.25 -10.20
C THR A 78 -7.61 -0.93 -10.93
N PRO A 79 -8.22 -1.42 -12.04
CA PRO A 79 -7.62 -2.47 -12.85
C PRO A 79 -6.21 -2.14 -13.34
N ILE A 80 -5.92 -0.85 -13.61
CA ILE A 80 -4.59 -0.39 -14.02
C ILE A 80 -3.58 -0.56 -12.88
N VAL A 81 -3.95 -0.16 -11.65
CA VAL A 81 -3.08 -0.33 -10.48
C VAL A 81 -2.78 -1.81 -10.23
N SER A 82 -3.80 -2.67 -10.29
CA SER A 82 -3.60 -4.12 -10.16
C SER A 82 -2.68 -4.68 -11.24
N ALA A 83 -2.84 -4.24 -12.49
CA ALA A 83 -2.00 -4.69 -13.60
C ALA A 83 -0.54 -4.28 -13.44
N ILE A 84 -0.27 -3.04 -12.99
CA ILE A 84 1.09 -2.57 -12.72
C ILE A 84 1.76 -3.37 -11.61
N ILE A 85 1.03 -3.61 -10.51
CA ILE A 85 1.54 -4.40 -9.37
C ILE A 85 1.84 -5.84 -9.79
N GLU A 86 0.96 -6.44 -10.57
CA GLU A 86 1.14 -7.81 -11.05
C GLU A 86 2.31 -7.91 -12.04
N ASP A 87 2.46 -6.96 -12.94
CA ASP A 87 3.61 -6.89 -13.85
C ASP A 87 4.93 -6.74 -13.08
N PHE A 88 4.99 -5.87 -12.07
CA PHE A 88 6.17 -5.73 -11.22
C PHE A 88 6.47 -7.03 -10.46
N ARG A 89 5.45 -7.73 -9.97
CA ARG A 89 5.60 -9.03 -9.30
C ARG A 89 6.16 -10.09 -10.25
N GLN A 90 5.63 -10.18 -11.48
CA GLN A 90 6.09 -11.14 -12.48
C GLN A 90 7.54 -10.91 -12.91
N ARG A 91 7.98 -9.66 -12.90
CA ARG A 91 9.36 -9.26 -13.23
C ARG A 91 10.29 -9.17 -12.01
N ASP A 92 9.82 -9.53 -10.81
CA ASP A 92 10.53 -9.41 -9.53
C ASP A 92 11.08 -8.00 -9.24
N ILE A 93 10.30 -6.98 -9.61
CA ILE A 93 10.66 -5.57 -9.43
C ILE A 93 10.16 -5.09 -8.09
N ASN A 94 11.09 -4.96 -7.15
CA ASN A 94 10.83 -4.40 -5.83
C ASN A 94 11.12 -2.89 -5.76
N VAL A 95 11.89 -2.37 -6.72
CA VAL A 95 12.22 -0.93 -6.84
C VAL A 95 12.22 -0.56 -8.32
N ALA A 96 11.39 0.41 -8.71
CA ALA A 96 11.33 0.93 -10.07
C ALA A 96 12.61 1.71 -10.41
N GLN A 97 13.56 1.07 -11.11
CA GLN A 97 14.84 1.68 -11.48
C GLN A 97 14.85 2.23 -12.91
N SER A 98 14.25 1.50 -13.86
CA SER A 98 14.17 1.94 -15.25
C SER A 98 13.23 3.15 -15.40
N ASP A 99 13.45 3.95 -16.43
CA ASP A 99 12.56 5.09 -16.70
C ASP A 99 11.14 4.63 -17.09
N GLU A 100 11.01 3.43 -17.64
CA GLU A 100 9.72 2.80 -17.94
C GLU A 100 8.96 2.46 -16.67
N ASP A 101 9.60 1.77 -15.72
CA ASP A 101 8.97 1.38 -14.46
C ASP A 101 8.60 2.61 -13.62
N LYS A 102 9.47 3.64 -13.60
CA LYS A 102 9.18 4.90 -12.89
C LYS A 102 7.94 5.60 -13.43
N ARG A 103 7.66 5.51 -14.73
CA ARG A 103 6.45 6.10 -15.32
C ARG A 103 5.17 5.36 -14.91
N LEU A 104 5.26 4.07 -14.61
CA LEU A 104 4.11 3.28 -14.17
C LEU A 104 3.68 3.61 -12.74
N VAL A 105 4.59 4.11 -11.89
CA VAL A 105 4.32 4.38 -10.46
C VAL A 105 4.33 5.87 -10.09
N ARG A 106 4.39 6.77 -11.07
CA ARG A 106 4.44 8.22 -10.86
C ARG A 106 3.09 8.90 -11.07
#